data_AF-A0A423DVE6-F1
#
_entry.id   AF-A0A423DVE6-F1
#
_cell.length_a   1.000
_cell.length_b   1.000
_cell.length_c   1.000
_cell.angle_alpha   90.00
_cell.angle_beta   90.00
_cell.angle_gamma   90.00
#
_symmetry.space_group_name_H-M   'P 1'
#
loop_
_entity.id
_entity.type
_entity.pdbx_description
1 polymer ?
#
loop_
_entity_poly.entity_id
_entity_poly.type
_entity_poly.pdbx_seq_one_letter_code
_entity_poly.pdbx_strand_id
1 'polypeptide(L)'
;MYDTLTLANSSKPKVMSLEGRIGRVRLLAWSLVLFAATIGGIFLVALLSSSMSLDLGGLMMIGLLSARILSMLFIVQRLHDLNWSGWFCWLSILPWVGNFFILVLVLMPGTRGSNRFGAPPAPNNNAVVILAWLWLVLVAGLAYVTVTRPGI
;
A
#
# COMPACT_ATOMS: atom_id res chain seq x y z
N MET A 1 27.78 -0.49 2.94
CA MET A 1 28.14 -1.83 3.47
C MET A 1 27.07 -2.19 4.49
N TYR A 2 26.06 -2.97 4.10
CA TYR A 2 25.04 -3.44 5.05
C TYR A 2 25.67 -4.57 5.86
N ASP A 3 25.64 -4.50 7.18
CA ASP A 3 26.23 -5.53 8.04
C ASP A 3 25.55 -6.87 7.81
N THR A 4 26.34 -7.93 7.59
CA THR A 4 25.86 -9.31 7.37
C THR A 4 24.92 -9.79 8.47
N LEU A 5 25.10 -9.29 9.70
CA LEU A 5 24.24 -9.54 10.86
C LEU A 5 22.79 -9.04 10.66
N THR A 6 22.60 -7.94 9.93
CA THR A 6 21.25 -7.40 9.64
C THR A 6 20.49 -8.23 8.61
N LEU A 7 21.20 -8.84 7.66
CA LEU A 7 20.60 -9.74 6.67
C LEU A 7 20.24 -11.10 7.28
N ALA A 8 21.09 -11.62 8.18
CA ALA A 8 20.85 -12.88 8.86
C ALA A 8 19.59 -12.85 9.75
N ASN A 9 19.27 -11.69 10.34
CA ASN A 9 18.13 -11.53 11.24
C ASN A 9 16.92 -10.85 10.58
N SER A 10 16.82 -10.88 9.25
CA SER A 10 15.72 -10.27 8.50
C SER A 10 14.69 -11.30 8.05
N SER A 11 13.40 -11.02 8.23
CA SER A 11 12.34 -11.88 7.72
C SER A 11 12.04 -11.61 6.24
N LYS A 12 11.77 -12.67 5.45
CA LYS A 12 11.28 -12.51 4.07
C LYS A 12 9.86 -11.94 4.09
N PRO A 13 9.54 -10.97 3.22
CA PRO A 13 8.21 -10.38 3.19
C PRO A 13 7.17 -11.40 2.71
N LYS A 14 6.16 -11.65 3.54
CA LYS A 14 4.97 -12.43 3.16
C LYS A 14 3.86 -11.46 2.77
N VAL A 15 3.66 -11.28 1.47
CA VAL A 15 2.75 -10.26 0.90
C VAL A 15 1.27 -10.50 1.20
N MET A 16 0.85 -11.73 1.51
CA MET A 16 -0.55 -12.10 1.80
C MET A 16 -0.77 -12.59 3.24
N SER A 17 0.19 -12.35 4.14
CA SER A 17 0.07 -12.70 5.57
C SER A 17 -0.41 -11.52 6.39
N LEU A 18 -1.05 -11.79 7.53
CA LEU A 18 -1.19 -10.81 8.62
C LEU A 18 0.11 -10.70 9.43
N GLU A 19 0.95 -11.72 9.35
CA GLU A 19 2.23 -11.82 10.04
C GLU A 19 3.34 -11.09 9.29
N GLY A 20 4.20 -10.42 10.06
CA GLY A 20 5.36 -9.73 9.54
C GLY A 20 5.21 -8.22 9.52
N ARG A 21 6.22 -7.58 8.92
CA ARG A 21 6.43 -6.14 8.97
C ARG A 21 6.73 -5.62 7.57
N ILE A 22 6.08 -4.52 7.20
CA ILE A 22 6.37 -3.82 5.94
C ILE A 22 6.87 -2.41 6.25
N GLY A 23 8.02 -2.05 5.67
CA GLY A 23 8.56 -0.71 5.76
C GLY A 23 7.85 0.28 4.83
N ARG A 24 8.02 1.58 5.10
CA ARG A 24 7.38 2.68 4.33
C ARG A 24 7.58 2.59 2.80
N VAL A 25 8.77 2.20 2.35
CA VAL A 25 9.09 2.15 0.90
C VAL A 25 8.30 1.04 0.21
N ARG A 26 8.19 -0.14 0.83
CA ARG A 26 7.37 -1.23 0.27
C ARG A 26 5.89 -0.91 0.33
N LEU A 27 5.42 -0.22 1.37
CA LEU A 27 4.04 0.26 1.44
C LEU A 27 3.72 1.18 0.25
N LEU A 28 4.59 2.14 -0.05
CA LEU A 28 4.42 3.04 -1.21
C LEU A 28 4.48 2.28 -2.54
N ALA A 29 5.44 1.37 -2.70
CA ALA A 29 5.58 0.59 -3.93
C ALA A 29 4.36 -0.30 -4.21
N TRP A 30 3.90 -1.06 -3.21
CA TRP A 30 2.77 -1.98 -3.38
C TRP A 30 1.42 -1.26 -3.44
N SER A 31 1.29 -0.08 -2.82
CA SER A 31 0.08 0.75 -3.00
C SER A 31 -0.02 1.29 -4.42
N LEU A 32 1.08 1.67 -5.08
CA LEU A 32 1.07 2.01 -6.51
C LEU A 32 0.67 0.82 -7.38
N VAL A 33 1.24 -0.36 -7.15
CA VAL A 33 0.89 -1.57 -7.93
C VAL A 33 -0.60 -1.90 -7.78
N LEU A 34 -1.11 -1.85 -6.56
CA LEU A 34 -2.51 -2.11 -6.27
C LEU A 34 -3.42 -1.04 -6.90
N PHE A 35 -3.05 0.23 -6.79
CA PHE A 35 -3.77 1.34 -7.43
C PHE A 35 -3.82 1.17 -8.96
N ALA A 36 -2.68 0.89 -9.60
CA ALA A 36 -2.61 0.68 -11.04
C ALA A 36 -3.45 -0.52 -11.49
N ALA A 37 -3.42 -1.63 -10.74
CA ALA A 37 -4.24 -2.80 -11.01
C ALA A 37 -5.75 -2.49 -10.89
N THR A 38 -6.16 -1.75 -9.85
CA THR A 38 -7.56 -1.36 -9.66
C THR A 38 -8.04 -0.40 -10.76
N ILE A 39 -7.28 0.65 -11.07
CA ILE A 39 -7.63 1.60 -12.12
C ILE A 39 -7.63 0.94 -13.50
N GLY A 40 -6.62 0.09 -13.78
CA GLY A 40 -6.56 -0.67 -15.03
C GLY A 40 -7.74 -1.63 -15.19
N GLY A 41 -8.16 -2.30 -14.11
CA GLY A 41 -9.36 -3.14 -14.10
C GLY A 41 -10.64 -2.34 -14.36
N ILE A 42 -10.81 -1.19 -13.69
CA ILE A 42 -11.93 -0.27 -13.91
C ILE A 42 -11.98 0.19 -15.36
N PHE A 43 -10.84 0.63 -15.90
CA PHE A 43 -10.73 1.10 -17.26
C PHE A 43 -11.04 -0.01 -18.27
N LEU A 44 -10.52 -1.22 -18.06
CA LEU A 44 -10.79 -2.37 -18.92
C LEU A 44 -12.29 -2.68 -18.98
N VAL A 45 -12.96 -2.73 -17.82
CA VAL A 45 -14.41 -2.98 -17.78
C VAL A 45 -15.19 -1.84 -18.44
N ALA A 46 -14.77 -0.59 -18.25
CA ALA A 46 -15.39 0.56 -18.90
C ALA A 46 -15.25 0.51 -20.44
N LEU A 47 -14.12 0.02 -20.97
CA LEU A 47 -13.94 -0.16 -22.42
C LEU A 47 -14.84 -1.26 -22.99
N LEU A 48 -15.13 -2.29 -22.20
CA LEU A 48 -15.96 -3.42 -22.60
C LEU A 48 -17.46 -3.17 -22.34
N SER A 49 -17.82 -1.97 -21.88
CA SER A 49 -19.14 -1.72 -21.28
C SER A 49 -20.32 -1.74 -22.25
N SER A 50 -20.09 -1.69 -23.57
CA SER A 50 -21.14 -1.96 -24.56
C SER A 50 -21.70 -3.38 -24.50
N SER A 51 -21.06 -4.25 -23.70
CA SER A 51 -21.43 -5.66 -23.49
C SER A 51 -21.64 -6.04 -22.02
N MET A 52 -21.87 -5.06 -21.11
CA MET A 52 -21.97 -5.34 -19.66
C MET A 52 -23.12 -6.31 -19.35
N SER A 53 -22.76 -7.55 -19.02
CA SER A 53 -23.65 -8.49 -18.33
C SER A 53 -23.58 -8.26 -16.81
N LEU A 54 -24.63 -8.67 -16.10
CA LEU A 54 -24.67 -8.64 -14.63
C LEU A 54 -23.47 -9.38 -14.01
N ASP A 55 -23.01 -10.44 -14.68
CA ASP A 55 -21.88 -11.28 -14.24
C ASP A 55 -20.56 -10.50 -14.20
N LEU A 56 -20.30 -9.65 -15.21
CA LEU A 56 -19.07 -8.86 -15.27
C LEU A 56 -19.06 -7.77 -14.19
N GLY A 57 -20.23 -7.19 -13.88
CA GLY A 57 -20.39 -6.27 -12.76
C GLY A 57 -20.12 -6.94 -11.41
N GLY A 58 -20.61 -8.18 -11.23
CA GLY A 58 -20.31 -8.98 -10.03
C GLY A 58 -18.81 -9.26 -9.87
N LEU A 59 -18.13 -9.64 -10.96
CA LEU A 59 -16.69 -9.91 -10.94
C LEU A 59 -15.88 -8.65 -10.60
N MET A 60 -16.28 -7.49 -11.12
CA MET A 60 -15.67 -6.21 -10.76
C MET A 60 -15.78 -5.96 -9.24
N MET A 61 -16.96 -6.13 -8.65
CA MET A 61 -17.17 -5.91 -7.22
C MET A 61 -16.29 -6.82 -6.37
N ILE A 62 -16.13 -8.09 -6.75
CA ILE A 62 -15.21 -9.03 -6.08
C ILE A 62 -13.76 -8.54 -6.20
N GLY A 63 -13.36 -8.06 -7.38
CA GLY A 63 -12.02 -7.51 -7.60
C GLY A 63 -11.73 -6.28 -6.73
N LEU A 64 -12.68 -5.34 -6.65
CA LEU A 64 -12.57 -4.16 -5.79
C LEU A 64 -12.50 -4.52 -4.30
N LEU A 65 -13.32 -5.48 -3.86
CA LEU A 65 -13.30 -5.95 -2.47
C LEU A 65 -11.96 -6.63 -2.14
N SER A 66 -11.46 -7.46 -3.07
CA SER A 66 -10.18 -8.14 -2.93
C SER A 66 -9.02 -7.14 -2.85
N ALA A 67 -9.02 -6.12 -3.71
CA ALA A 67 -8.05 -5.02 -3.64
C ALA A 67 -8.13 -4.28 -2.29
N ARG A 68 -9.34 -4.05 -1.78
CA ARG A 68 -9.50 -3.42 -0.47
C ARG A 68 -8.92 -4.27 0.66
N ILE A 69 -9.16 -5.57 0.67
CA ILE A 69 -8.60 -6.48 1.67
C ILE A 69 -7.07 -6.48 1.61
N LEU A 70 -6.48 -6.56 0.42
CA LEU A 70 -5.02 -6.51 0.26
C LEU A 70 -4.43 -5.19 0.78
N SER A 71 -5.09 -4.06 0.52
CA SER A 71 -4.66 -2.76 1.06
C SER A 71 -4.63 -2.75 2.59
N MET A 72 -5.61 -3.39 3.24
CA MET A 72 -5.70 -3.49 4.69
C MET A 72 -4.60 -4.38 5.26
N LEU A 73 -4.24 -5.48 4.59
CA LEU A 73 -3.12 -6.33 4.99
C LEU A 73 -1.80 -5.55 5.02
N PHE A 74 -1.53 -4.73 4.00
CA PHE A 74 -0.33 -3.88 4.00
C PHE A 74 -0.32 -2.86 5.13
N ILE A 75 -1.48 -2.29 5.47
CA ILE A 75 -1.60 -1.34 6.59
C ILE A 75 -1.39 -2.05 7.92
N VAL A 76 -1.94 -3.24 8.12
CA VAL A 76 -1.72 -4.07 9.32
C VAL A 76 -0.24 -4.38 9.49
N GLN A 77 0.44 -4.86 8.45
CA GLN A 77 1.89 -5.12 8.49
C GLN A 77 2.70 -3.85 8.76
N ARG A 78 2.20 -2.68 8.32
CA ARG A 78 2.86 -1.40 8.59
C ARG A 78 2.68 -0.98 10.04
N LEU A 79 1.49 -1.18 10.60
CA LEU A 79 1.22 -0.96 12.01
C LEU A 79 2.09 -1.87 12.88
N HIS A 80 2.27 -3.12 12.47
CA HIS A 80 3.19 -4.04 13.13
C HIS A 80 4.65 -3.53 13.08
N ASP A 81 5.07 -2.90 11.99
CA ASP A 81 6.41 -2.29 11.91
C ASP A 81 6.60 -1.11 12.89
N LEU A 82 5.52 -0.38 13.19
CA LEU A 82 5.45 0.66 14.22
C LEU A 82 5.22 0.09 15.64
N ASN A 83 5.13 -1.23 15.80
CA ASN A 83 4.76 -1.91 17.05
C ASN A 83 3.36 -1.52 17.58
N TRP A 84 2.46 -1.09 16.70
CA TRP A 84 1.06 -0.75 17.01
C TRP A 84 0.14 -1.96 16.83
N SER A 85 -1.12 -1.83 17.25
CA SER A 85 -2.13 -2.87 17.01
C SER A 85 -2.62 -2.83 15.57
N GLY A 86 -2.77 -3.99 14.93
CA GLY A 86 -3.34 -4.10 13.57
C GLY A 86 -4.76 -3.54 13.47
N TRP A 87 -5.50 -3.46 14.59
CA TRP A 87 -6.84 -2.89 14.66
C TRP A 87 -6.94 -1.45 14.17
N PHE A 88 -5.86 -0.67 14.22
CA PHE A 88 -5.91 0.70 13.69
C PHE A 88 -6.04 0.76 12.16
N CYS A 89 -5.96 -0.37 11.44
CA CYS A 89 -6.18 -0.39 9.99
C CYS A 89 -7.57 0.11 9.58
N TRP A 90 -8.58 -0.04 10.45
CA TRP A 90 -9.95 0.45 10.23
C TRP A 90 -10.02 1.97 10.04
N LEU A 91 -9.09 2.74 10.64
CA LEU A 91 -9.01 4.18 10.44
C LEU A 91 -8.77 4.56 8.98
N SER A 92 -8.12 3.69 8.20
CA SER A 92 -7.84 3.92 6.78
C SER A 92 -9.07 3.85 5.88
N ILE A 93 -10.23 3.39 6.36
CA ILE A 93 -11.48 3.37 5.59
C ILE A 93 -12.14 4.74 5.58
N LEU A 94 -11.92 5.54 6.63
CA LEU A 94 -12.54 6.86 6.75
C LEU A 94 -11.91 7.82 5.73
N PRO A 95 -12.69 8.57 4.92
CA PRO A 95 -12.12 9.41 3.85
C PRO A 95 -11.09 10.43 4.34
N TRP A 96 -11.45 11.23 5.34
CA TRP A 96 -10.59 12.30 5.86
C TRP A 96 -9.55 11.78 6.85
N VAL A 97 -10.02 11.02 7.84
CA VAL A 97 -9.17 10.46 8.90
C VAL A 97 -8.19 9.45 8.32
N GLY A 98 -8.63 8.64 7.36
CA GLY A 98 -7.79 7.64 6.70
C GLY A 98 -6.69 8.27 5.89
N ASN A 99 -6.95 9.36 5.16
CA ASN A 99 -5.90 10.03 4.39
C ASN A 99 -4.81 10.60 5.30
N PHE A 100 -5.20 11.26 6.39
CA PHE A 100 -4.25 11.73 7.41
C PHE A 100 -3.48 10.57 8.05
N PHE A 101 -4.19 9.48 8.37
CA PHE A 101 -3.58 8.30 8.99
C PHE A 101 -2.54 7.64 8.08
N ILE A 102 -2.81 7.50 6.78
CA ILE A 102 -1.84 6.98 5.82
C ILE A 102 -0.59 7.87 5.75
N LEU A 103 -0.74 9.19 5.79
CA LEU A 103 0.41 10.10 5.86
C LEU A 103 1.27 9.84 7.10
N VAL A 104 0.66 9.67 8.26
CA VAL A 104 1.38 9.30 9.49
C VAL A 104 2.15 7.98 9.29
N LEU A 105 1.51 6.96 8.70
CA LEU A 105 2.15 5.67 8.44
C LEU A 105 3.31 5.74 7.44
N VAL A 106 3.29 6.67 6.49
CA VAL A 106 4.39 6.85 5.51
C VAL A 106 5.55 7.63 6.13
N LEU A 107 5.26 8.63 6.95
CA LEU A 107 6.26 9.55 7.52
C LEU A 107 6.97 8.98 8.76
N MET A 108 6.24 8.28 9.63
CA MET A 108 6.80 7.79 10.90
C MET A 108 7.86 6.70 10.67
N PRO A 109 9.05 6.75 11.29
CA PRO A 109 10.02 5.66 11.16
C PRO A 109 9.52 4.39 11.86
N GLY A 110 9.83 3.23 11.27
CA GLY A 110 9.60 1.92 11.89
C GLY A 110 10.46 1.68 13.14
N THR A 111 10.09 0.66 13.92
CA THR A 111 10.89 0.22 15.09
C THR A 111 12.26 -0.31 14.66
N ARG A 112 13.32 0.16 15.34
CA ARG A 112 14.69 -0.32 15.14
C ARG A 112 14.84 -1.69 15.82
N GLY A 113 15.38 -2.67 15.10
CA GLY A 113 15.56 -4.04 15.63
C GLY A 113 14.30 -4.90 15.57
N SER A 114 14.30 -6.01 16.30
CA SER A 114 13.15 -6.91 16.43
C SER A 114 12.06 -6.31 17.31
N ASN A 115 10.80 -6.64 17.03
CA ASN A 115 9.66 -6.28 17.85
C ASN A 115 8.73 -7.50 18.05
N ARG A 116 7.59 -7.32 18.73
CA ARG A 116 6.64 -8.41 19.03
C ARG A 116 6.04 -9.10 17.78
N PHE A 117 6.16 -8.47 16.62
CA PHE A 117 5.71 -8.97 15.32
C PHE A 117 6.85 -9.52 14.46
N GLY A 118 8.07 -9.56 15.00
CA GLY A 118 9.21 -10.23 14.42
C GLY A 118 10.39 -9.31 14.08
N ALA A 119 11.30 -9.92 13.33
CA ALA A 119 12.52 -9.31 12.81
C ALA A 119 12.27 -8.06 11.93
N PRO A 120 13.23 -7.14 11.84
CA PRO A 120 13.11 -5.98 10.97
C PRO A 120 12.88 -6.39 9.50
N PRO A 121 12.18 -5.53 8.72
CA PRO A 121 11.92 -5.80 7.31
C PRO A 121 13.22 -5.81 6.51
N ALA A 122 13.29 -6.71 5.53
CA ALA A 122 14.46 -6.83 4.66
C ALA A 122 14.81 -5.53 3.94
N PRO A 123 16.10 -5.33 3.57
CA PRO A 123 16.50 -4.23 2.69
C PRO A 123 15.71 -4.23 1.38
N ASN A 124 15.40 -3.03 0.89
CA ASN A 124 14.63 -2.86 -0.33
C ASN A 124 15.55 -2.97 -1.55
N ASN A 125 15.10 -3.67 -2.59
CA ASN A 125 15.76 -3.65 -3.90
C ASN A 125 15.42 -2.33 -4.64
N ASN A 126 16.27 -1.93 -5.58
CA ASN A 126 16.14 -0.71 -6.38
C ASN A 126 14.77 -0.62 -7.07
N ALA A 127 14.22 -1.73 -7.58
CA ALA A 127 12.89 -1.75 -8.19
C ALA A 127 11.78 -1.26 -7.25
N VAL A 128 11.81 -1.68 -5.98
CA VAL A 128 10.83 -1.24 -4.96
C VAL A 128 11.01 0.26 -4.67
N VAL A 129 12.25 0.72 -4.63
CA VAL A 129 12.56 2.14 -4.42
C VAL A 129 12.04 2.99 -5.58
N ILE A 130 12.25 2.54 -6.82
CA ILE A 130 11.74 3.22 -8.03
C ILE A 130 10.21 3.30 -7.99
N LEU A 131 9.52 2.19 -7.71
CA LEU A 131 8.05 2.17 -7.58
C LEU A 131 7.55 3.14 -6.49
N ALA A 132 8.25 3.21 -5.36
CA ALA A 132 7.89 4.14 -4.29
C ALA A 132 8.04 5.61 -4.73
N TRP A 133 9.10 5.94 -5.46
CA TRP A 133 9.29 7.30 -6.01
C TRP A 133 8.26 7.64 -7.07
N LEU A 134 7.94 6.70 -7.97
CA LEU A 134 6.89 6.87 -8.97
C LEU A 134 5.55 7.19 -8.31
N TRP A 135 5.23 6.50 -7.21
CA TRP A 135 4.01 6.78 -6.44
C TRP A 135 3.98 8.21 -5.89
N LEU A 136 5.08 8.66 -5.28
CA LEU A 136 5.18 10.02 -4.72
C LEU A 136 5.07 11.09 -5.80
N VAL A 137 5.73 10.89 -6.95
CA VAL A 137 5.64 11.81 -8.09
C VAL A 137 4.22 11.87 -8.64
N LEU A 138 3.54 10.72 -8.76
CA LEU A 138 2.16 10.66 -9.21
C LEU A 138 1.23 11.45 -8.27
N VAL A 139 1.32 11.19 -6.96
CA VAL A 139 0.50 11.90 -5.95
C VAL A 139 0.79 13.40 -5.95
N ALA A 140 2.06 13.80 -6.02
CA ALA A 140 2.45 15.21 -6.07
C ALA A 140 1.96 15.89 -7.36
N GLY A 141 2.04 15.21 -8.51
CA GLY A 141 1.52 15.71 -9.79
C GLY A 141 0.01 15.90 -9.77
N LEU A 142 -0.74 14.94 -9.22
CA LEU A 142 -2.20 15.06 -9.06
C LEU A 142 -2.56 16.22 -8.13
N ALA A 143 -1.89 16.34 -6.98
CA ALA A 143 -2.08 17.46 -6.07
C ALA A 143 -1.80 18.81 -6.74
N TYR A 144 -0.70 18.92 -7.50
CA TYR A 144 -0.37 20.13 -8.25
C TYR A 144 -1.45 20.50 -9.27
N VAL A 145 -1.98 19.54 -10.03
CA VAL A 145 -3.06 19.79 -10.99
C VAL A 145 -4.32 20.29 -10.29
N THR A 146 -4.71 19.67 -9.18
CA THR A 146 -5.92 20.10 -8.42
C THR A 146 -5.79 21.52 -7.85
N VAL A 147 -4.58 21.92 -7.44
CA VAL A 147 -4.33 23.27 -6.90
C VAL A 147 -4.26 24.33 -8.00
N THR A 148 -3.69 24.00 -9.15
CA THR A 148 -3.51 24.95 -10.27
C THR A 148 -4.73 25.08 -11.18
N ARG A 149 -5.61 24.09 -11.19
CA ARG A 149 -6.89 24.13 -11.93
C ARG A 149 -8.07 23.80 -11.00
N PRO A 150 -8.42 24.70 -10.07
CA PRO A 150 -9.58 24.51 -9.21
C PRO A 150 -10.86 24.75 -10.02
N GLY A 151 -11.34 23.74 -10.75
CA GLY A 151 -12.54 23.89 -11.59
C GLY A 151 -12.85 22.78 -12.58
N ILE A 152 -12.14 21.64 -12.50
CA ILE A 152 -12.54 20.37 -13.11
C ILE A 152 -13.09 19.48 -11.99
#